data_AF-A0A9D1DG28-F1
#
_entry.id   AF-A0A9D1DG28-F1
#
_cell.length_a   1.000
_cell.length_b   1.000
_cell.length_c   1.000
_cell.angle_alpha   90.00
_cell.angle_beta   90.00
_cell.angle_gamma   90.00
#
_symmetry.space_group_name_H-M   'P 1'
#
loop_
_entity.id
_entity.type
_entity.pdbx_description
1 polymer ?
#
loop_
_entity_poly.entity_id
_entity_poly.type
_entity_poly.pdbx_seq_one_letter_code
_entity_poly.pdbx_strand_id
1 'polypeptide(L)'
;MKKLGGILALPVRALFFKVLTVTAATAAAQVAAVLLLPNAAQLDLAYLQLESYTHLLAAVGFAAVTALLALHGCQFSGVKTDYTLRRLPVAEERVVCLWALAYLGFLVLFWAVELGVVLFQWHVVTRQLTYRPAPLAAESYLNGFFHGLLPLEDWPRHIRNLLWLSALSLGLAVFSRWQRRGQVSLVWVLTLLLGLCTFCSSPGSAIIDLFFSIYLLGQILFQLDGLRESEADAHEEA
;
A
#
# COMPACT_ATOMS: atom_id res chain seq x y z
N MET A 1 16.26 23.06 1.37
CA MET A 1 15.07 22.52 0.66
C MET A 1 15.40 21.86 -0.68
N LYS A 2 16.17 22.49 -1.60
CA LYS A 2 16.52 21.90 -2.91
C LYS A 2 17.21 20.51 -2.85
N LYS A 3 18.03 20.24 -1.82
CA LYS A 3 18.73 18.96 -1.64
C LYS A 3 17.79 17.79 -1.26
N LEU A 4 16.73 18.04 -0.49
CA LEU A 4 15.78 17.00 -0.05
C LEU A 4 14.88 16.54 -1.20
N GLY A 5 14.43 17.48 -2.05
CA GLY A 5 13.64 17.16 -3.25
C GLY A 5 14.39 16.27 -4.25
N GLY A 6 15.71 16.46 -4.39
CA GLY A 6 16.55 15.61 -5.22
C GLY A 6 16.62 14.15 -4.73
N ILE A 7 16.64 13.93 -3.42
CA ILE A 7 16.68 12.59 -2.82
C ILE A 7 15.34 11.87 -3.00
N LEU A 8 14.22 12.60 -2.84
CA LEU A 8 12.87 12.08 -3.10
C LEU A 8 12.64 11.79 -4.59
N ALA A 9 13.22 12.60 -5.48
CA ALA A 9 13.06 12.43 -6.93
C ALA A 9 13.71 11.15 -7.47
N LEU A 10 14.71 10.60 -6.78
CA LEU A 10 15.40 9.36 -7.18
C LEU A 10 14.45 8.15 -7.23
N PRO A 11 13.79 7.73 -6.13
CA PRO A 11 12.84 6.63 -6.18
C PRO A 11 11.65 6.96 -7.07
N VAL A 12 11.17 8.20 -7.07
CA VAL A 12 10.03 8.60 -7.91
C VAL A 12 10.34 8.37 -9.38
N ARG A 13 11.48 8.85 -9.90
CA ARG A 13 11.80 8.72 -11.33
C ARG A 13 11.95 7.26 -11.78
N ALA A 14 12.49 6.40 -10.92
CA ALA A 14 12.74 5.01 -11.25
C ALA A 14 11.50 4.11 -11.12
N LEU A 15 10.60 4.44 -10.19
CA LEU A 15 9.42 3.63 -9.88
C LEU A 15 8.14 4.13 -10.55
N PHE A 16 8.04 5.42 -10.89
CA PHE A 16 6.77 6.03 -11.31
C PHE A 16 6.10 5.26 -12.44
N PHE A 17 6.80 5.03 -13.56
CA PHE A 17 6.22 4.30 -14.68
C PHE A 17 5.92 2.83 -14.34
N LYS A 18 6.77 2.16 -13.54
CA LYS A 18 6.56 0.76 -13.15
C LYS A 18 5.32 0.60 -12.29
N VAL A 19 5.20 1.41 -11.24
CA VAL A 19 4.03 1.42 -10.35
C VAL A 19 2.79 1.80 -11.13
N LEU A 20 2.87 2.83 -11.98
CA LEU A 20 1.74 3.25 -12.82
C LEU A 20 1.28 2.14 -13.76
N THR A 21 2.22 1.43 -14.41
CA THR A 21 1.87 0.32 -15.31
C THR A 21 1.20 -0.84 -14.57
N VAL A 22 1.70 -1.23 -13.40
CA VAL A 22 1.08 -2.30 -12.60
C VAL A 22 -0.29 -1.85 -12.09
N THR A 23 -0.41 -0.63 -11.58
CA THR A 23 -1.69 -0.09 -11.09
C THR A 23 -2.73 -0.01 -12.21
N ALA A 24 -2.34 0.50 -13.38
CA ALA A 24 -3.23 0.58 -14.55
C ALA A 24 -3.60 -0.81 -15.08
N ALA A 25 -2.67 -1.76 -15.09
CA ALA A 25 -2.94 -3.14 -15.50
C ALA A 25 -3.92 -3.83 -14.53
N THR A 26 -3.76 -3.66 -13.22
CA THR A 26 -4.69 -4.17 -12.21
C THR A 26 -6.08 -3.58 -12.40
N ALA A 27 -6.20 -2.26 -12.52
CA ALA A 27 -7.46 -1.58 -12.75
C ALA A 27 -8.14 -2.03 -14.05
N ALA A 28 -7.38 -2.14 -15.14
CA ALA A 28 -7.90 -2.64 -16.41
C ALA A 28 -8.37 -4.09 -16.32
N ALA A 29 -7.64 -4.95 -15.61
CA ALA A 29 -8.02 -6.34 -15.38
C ALA A 29 -9.33 -6.45 -14.58
N GLN A 30 -9.50 -5.63 -13.53
CA GLN A 30 -10.74 -5.60 -12.75
C GLN A 30 -11.93 -5.10 -13.56
N VAL A 31 -11.73 -4.03 -14.34
CA VAL A 31 -12.79 -3.49 -15.22
C VAL A 31 -13.17 -4.52 -16.30
N ALA A 32 -12.18 -5.16 -16.93
CA ALA A 32 -12.42 -6.20 -17.91
C ALA A 32 -13.16 -7.40 -17.30
N ALA A 33 -12.76 -7.85 -16.10
CA ALA A 33 -13.42 -8.96 -15.41
C ALA A 33 -14.91 -8.68 -15.15
N VAL A 34 -15.25 -7.43 -14.81
CA VAL A 34 -16.65 -7.02 -14.61
C VAL A 34 -17.42 -6.92 -15.93
N LEU A 35 -16.82 -6.35 -16.98
CA LEU A 35 -17.48 -6.17 -18.27
C LEU A 35 -17.68 -7.49 -19.03
N LEU A 36 -16.81 -8.47 -18.80
CA LEU A 36 -16.90 -9.80 -19.41
C LEU A 36 -17.87 -10.73 -18.67
N LEU A 37 -18.38 -10.32 -17.49
CA LEU A 37 -19.27 -11.14 -16.69
C LEU A 37 -20.69 -11.14 -17.30
N PRO A 38 -21.20 -12.28 -17.78
CA PRO A 38 -22.57 -12.36 -18.29
C PRO A 38 -23.56 -12.15 -17.13
N ASN A 39 -24.61 -11.37 -17.37
CA ASN A 39 -25.66 -11.04 -16.38
C ASN A 39 -25.20 -10.21 -15.16
N ALA A 40 -24.11 -9.43 -15.28
CA ALA A 40 -23.70 -8.46 -14.25
C ALA A 40 -24.84 -7.51 -13.80
N ALA A 41 -25.83 -7.29 -14.68
CA ALA A 41 -26.98 -6.41 -14.48
C ALA A 41 -27.97 -6.80 -13.37
N GLN A 42 -27.84 -7.99 -12.76
CA GLN A 42 -28.74 -8.46 -11.71
C GLN A 42 -28.04 -8.64 -10.35
N LEU A 43 -26.75 -8.31 -10.26
CA LEU A 43 -25.92 -8.63 -9.11
C LEU A 43 -25.66 -7.38 -8.26
N ASP A 44 -25.81 -7.51 -6.94
CA ASP A 44 -25.32 -6.50 -5.98
C ASP A 44 -23.79 -6.37 -6.07
N LEU A 45 -23.25 -5.21 -5.68
CA LEU A 45 -21.82 -4.90 -5.85
C LEU A 45 -20.91 -5.94 -5.17
N ALA A 46 -21.25 -6.36 -3.95
CA ALA A 46 -20.48 -7.38 -3.23
C ALA A 46 -20.44 -8.72 -3.96
N TYR A 47 -21.56 -9.12 -4.56
CA TYR A 47 -21.63 -10.36 -5.33
C TYR A 47 -20.90 -10.23 -6.67
N LEU A 48 -21.03 -9.09 -7.35
CA LEU A 48 -20.28 -8.79 -8.57
C LEU A 48 -18.77 -8.92 -8.34
N GLN A 49 -18.26 -8.36 -7.25
CA GLN A 49 -16.83 -8.40 -6.91
C GLN A 49 -16.34 -9.77 -6.46
N LEU A 50 -17.23 -10.58 -5.88
CA LEU A 50 -16.95 -11.96 -5.54
C LEU A 50 -16.81 -12.82 -6.81
N GLU A 51 -17.77 -12.72 -7.72
CA GLU A 51 -17.83 -13.52 -8.94
C GLU A 51 -16.76 -13.13 -9.96
N SER A 52 -16.45 -11.82 -10.07
CA SER A 52 -15.38 -11.30 -10.92
C SER A 52 -13.98 -11.36 -10.29
N TYR A 53 -13.86 -11.84 -9.04
CA TYR A 53 -12.61 -11.91 -8.28
C TYR A 53 -11.83 -10.59 -8.20
N THR A 54 -12.49 -9.44 -8.32
CA THR A 54 -11.83 -8.13 -8.41
C THR A 54 -11.06 -7.76 -7.15
N HIS A 55 -11.52 -8.20 -5.99
CA HIS A 55 -10.81 -8.04 -4.71
C HIS A 55 -9.49 -8.84 -4.66
N LEU A 56 -9.46 -10.04 -5.27
CA LEU A 56 -8.21 -10.82 -5.39
C LEU A 56 -7.25 -10.18 -6.39
N LEU A 57 -7.77 -9.66 -7.52
CA LEU A 57 -6.96 -8.90 -8.48
C LEU A 57 -6.34 -7.66 -7.82
N ALA A 58 -7.10 -6.93 -6.99
CA ALA A 58 -6.59 -5.81 -6.19
C ALA A 58 -5.46 -6.25 -5.26
N ALA A 59 -5.67 -7.35 -4.52
CA ALA A 59 -4.68 -7.88 -3.58
C ALA A 59 -3.38 -8.30 -4.28
N VAL A 60 -3.48 -8.98 -5.43
CA VAL A 60 -2.33 -9.35 -6.27
C VAL A 60 -1.63 -8.11 -6.82
N GLY A 61 -2.38 -7.12 -7.29
CA GLY A 61 -1.84 -5.84 -7.75
C GLY A 61 -1.08 -5.09 -6.66
N PHE A 62 -1.65 -5.04 -5.45
CA PHE A 62 -1.02 -4.42 -4.29
C PHE A 62 0.25 -5.17 -3.87
N ALA A 63 0.23 -6.50 -3.87
CA ALA A 63 1.41 -7.33 -3.62
C ALA A 63 2.50 -7.10 -4.68
N ALA A 64 2.13 -6.95 -5.96
CA ALA A 64 3.07 -6.64 -7.03
C ALA A 64 3.70 -5.25 -6.88
N VAL A 65 2.91 -4.22 -6.55
CA VAL A 65 3.43 -2.87 -6.27
C VAL A 65 4.38 -2.90 -5.08
N THR A 66 3.99 -3.53 -3.97
CA THR A 66 4.85 -3.62 -2.78
C THR A 66 6.14 -4.39 -3.04
N ALA A 67 6.10 -5.46 -3.83
CA ALA A 67 7.31 -6.16 -4.29
C ALA A 67 8.22 -5.27 -5.16
N LEU A 68 7.66 -4.48 -6.09
CA LEU A 68 8.44 -3.52 -6.88
C LEU A 68 9.14 -2.48 -5.99
N LEU A 69 8.43 -1.97 -4.98
CA LEU A 69 8.98 -1.03 -4.01
C LEU A 69 10.09 -1.67 -3.16
N ALA A 70 9.91 -2.92 -2.72
CA ALA A 70 10.91 -3.67 -1.97
C ALA A 70 12.21 -3.85 -2.77
N LEU A 71 12.08 -4.23 -4.06
CA LEU A 71 13.21 -4.54 -4.93
C LEU A 71 13.96 -3.28 -5.41
N HIS A 72 13.30 -2.12 -5.51
CA HIS A 72 13.89 -0.90 -6.04
C HIS A 72 15.20 -0.48 -5.35
N GLY A 73 15.26 -0.64 -4.03
CA GLY A 73 16.43 -0.22 -3.25
C GLY A 73 17.42 -1.36 -2.95
N CYS A 74 17.20 -2.55 -3.50
CA CYS A 74 18.07 -3.70 -3.30
C CYS A 74 19.19 -3.78 -4.36
N GLN A 75 20.34 -4.36 -4.00
CA GLN A 75 21.50 -4.48 -4.90
C GLN A 75 21.41 -5.61 -5.94
N PHE A 76 20.25 -6.26 -6.12
CA PHE A 76 20.12 -7.44 -6.99
C PHE A 76 20.51 -7.20 -8.46
N SER A 77 20.52 -5.95 -8.92
CA SER A 77 20.72 -5.62 -10.35
C SER A 77 22.12 -5.08 -10.71
N GLY A 78 23.15 -5.27 -9.88
CA GLY A 78 24.54 -4.92 -10.22
C GLY A 78 24.85 -3.41 -10.26
N VAL A 79 23.86 -2.55 -10.04
CA VAL A 79 24.04 -1.11 -9.85
C VAL A 79 24.41 -0.83 -8.40
N LYS A 80 25.57 -0.20 -8.17
CA LYS A 80 26.06 0.19 -6.84
C LYS A 80 25.25 1.35 -6.27
N THR A 81 24.01 1.09 -5.88
CA THR A 81 23.14 2.05 -5.17
C THR A 81 23.81 2.57 -3.89
N ASP A 82 24.61 1.73 -3.23
CA ASP A 82 25.42 2.08 -2.06
C ASP A 82 26.44 3.20 -2.34
N TYR A 83 27.07 3.18 -3.52
CA TYR A 83 28.03 4.22 -3.90
C TYR A 83 27.36 5.58 -4.11
N THR A 84 26.12 5.59 -4.61
CA THR A 84 25.36 6.82 -4.81
C THR A 84 24.87 7.38 -3.47
N LEU A 85 24.50 6.51 -2.54
CA LEU A 85 24.07 6.88 -1.19
C LEU A 85 25.23 7.42 -0.33
N ARG A 86 26.41 6.80 -0.38
CA ARG A 86 27.61 7.28 0.35
C ARG A 86 28.09 8.68 -0.07
N ARG A 87 27.73 9.14 -1.27
CA ARG A 87 28.08 10.48 -1.76
C ARG A 87 27.10 11.57 -1.31
N LEU A 88 25.97 11.21 -0.73
CA LEU A 88 25.00 12.17 -0.22
C LEU A 88 25.46 12.69 1.15
N PRO A 89 25.58 14.02 1.36
CA PRO A 89 25.99 14.61 2.63
C PRO A 89 24.84 14.63 3.66
N VAL A 90 24.03 13.57 3.70
CA VAL A 90 22.81 13.49 4.50
C VAL A 90 22.79 12.15 5.23
N ALA A 91 22.44 12.17 6.52
CA ALA A 91 22.30 10.99 7.36
C ALA A 91 21.45 9.90 6.68
N GLU A 92 21.89 8.64 6.80
CA GLU A 92 21.24 7.50 6.16
C GLU A 92 19.78 7.34 6.62
N GLU A 93 19.48 7.62 7.90
CA GLU A 93 18.12 7.62 8.46
C GLU A 93 17.18 8.54 7.66
N ARG A 94 17.62 9.77 7.41
CA ARG A 94 16.80 10.76 6.69
C ARG A 94 16.51 10.31 5.26
N VAL A 95 17.45 9.60 4.64
CA VAL A 95 17.23 9.04 3.30
C VAL A 95 16.19 7.92 3.34
N VAL A 96 16.26 7.01 4.32
CA VAL A 96 15.26 5.96 4.53
C VAL A 96 13.88 6.55 4.75
N CYS A 97 13.75 7.56 5.62
CA CYS A 97 12.47 8.23 5.89
C CYS A 97 11.91 8.94 4.64
N LEU A 98 12.76 9.58 3.82
CA LEU A 98 12.32 10.17 2.56
C LEU A 98 11.88 9.11 1.54
N TRP A 99 12.56 7.96 1.48
CA TRP A 99 12.17 6.86 0.62
C TRP A 99 10.86 6.23 1.08
N ALA A 100 10.68 6.03 2.39
CA ALA A 100 9.43 5.57 2.97
C ALA A 100 8.28 6.53 2.61
N LEU A 101 8.49 7.85 2.67
CA LEU A 101 7.48 8.83 2.25
C LEU A 101 7.14 8.73 0.75
N ALA A 102 8.13 8.53 -0.12
CA ALA A 102 7.89 8.31 -1.55
C ALA A 102 7.11 7.01 -1.80
N TYR A 103 7.44 5.93 -1.09
CA TYR A 103 6.75 4.64 -1.16
C TYR A 103 5.32 4.74 -0.66
N LEU A 104 5.08 5.46 0.44
CA LEU A 104 3.74 5.77 0.95
C LEU A 104 2.91 6.47 -0.13
N GLY A 105 3.47 7.47 -0.82
CA GLY A 105 2.81 8.15 -1.93
C GLY A 105 2.37 7.19 -3.05
N PHE A 106 3.21 6.20 -3.41
CA PHE A 106 2.86 5.19 -4.40
C PHE A 106 1.76 4.23 -3.92
N LEU A 107 1.78 3.83 -2.65
CA LEU A 107 0.71 2.99 -2.09
C LEU A 107 -0.62 3.74 -2.02
N VAL A 108 -0.61 5.03 -1.65
CA VAL A 108 -1.80 5.90 -1.67
C VAL A 108 -2.31 6.10 -3.10
N LEU A 109 -1.42 6.23 -4.09
CA LEU A 109 -1.82 6.31 -5.49
C LEU A 109 -2.55 5.04 -5.94
N PHE A 110 -2.00 3.86 -5.61
CA PHE A 110 -2.66 2.58 -5.90
C PHE A 110 -4.05 2.52 -5.24
N TRP A 111 -4.13 2.88 -3.95
CA TRP A 111 -5.38 2.95 -3.21
C TRP A 111 -6.42 3.85 -3.88
N ALA A 112 -6.02 5.04 -4.31
CA ALA A 112 -6.91 5.99 -4.97
C ALA A 112 -7.46 5.44 -6.29
N VAL A 113 -6.64 4.72 -7.06
CA VAL A 113 -7.08 4.06 -8.29
C VAL A 113 -8.07 2.94 -7.99
N GLU A 114 -7.80 2.09 -7.01
CA GLU A 114 -8.71 1.01 -6.58
C GLU A 114 -10.06 1.57 -6.11
N LEU A 115 -10.06 2.67 -5.35
CA LEU A 115 -11.29 3.37 -4.99
C LEU A 115 -12.06 3.85 -6.24
N GLY A 116 -11.36 4.41 -7.23
CA GLY A 116 -11.94 4.79 -8.52
C GLY A 116 -12.56 3.60 -9.26
N VAL A 117 -11.91 2.43 -9.25
CA VAL A 117 -12.43 1.20 -9.85
C VAL A 117 -13.71 0.75 -9.14
N VAL A 118 -13.74 0.73 -7.81
CA VAL A 118 -14.94 0.34 -7.05
C VAL A 118 -16.10 1.32 -7.30
N LEU A 119 -15.83 2.63 -7.36
CA LEU A 119 -16.84 3.63 -7.72
C LEU A 119 -17.36 3.45 -9.14
N PHE A 120 -16.50 3.07 -10.09
CA PHE A 120 -16.92 2.71 -11.44
C PHE A 120 -17.82 1.47 -11.45
N GLN A 121 -17.44 0.41 -10.72
CA GLN A 121 -18.24 -0.81 -10.61
C GLN A 121 -19.62 -0.52 -10.01
N TRP A 122 -19.66 0.27 -8.93
CA TRP A 122 -20.92 0.74 -8.34
C TRP A 122 -21.75 1.54 -9.35
N HIS A 123 -21.12 2.42 -10.15
CA HIS A 123 -21.82 3.14 -11.20
C HIS A 123 -22.44 2.20 -12.26
N VAL A 124 -21.72 1.14 -12.67
CA VAL A 124 -22.21 0.14 -13.61
C VAL A 124 -23.43 -0.59 -13.04
N VAL A 125 -23.34 -1.07 -11.79
CA VAL A 125 -24.44 -1.77 -11.11
C VAL A 125 -25.66 -0.86 -11.00
N THR A 126 -25.49 0.35 -10.46
CA THR A 126 -26.61 1.29 -10.25
C THR A 126 -27.33 1.71 -11.53
N ARG A 127 -26.65 1.74 -12.68
CA ARG A 127 -27.26 1.99 -14.00
C ARG A 127 -28.13 0.85 -14.50
N GLN A 128 -27.86 -0.37 -14.04
CA GLN A 128 -28.51 -1.59 -14.52
C GLN A 128 -29.68 -2.02 -13.63
N LEU A 129 -29.75 -1.52 -12.40
CA LEU A 129 -30.83 -1.80 -11.47
C LEU A 129 -32.14 -1.11 -11.89
N THR A 130 -33.23 -1.90 -11.93
CA THR A 130 -34.59 -1.41 -12.21
C THR A 130 -35.22 -0.72 -10.99
N TYR A 131 -34.68 -0.94 -9.79
CA TYR A 131 -35.12 -0.31 -8.53
C TYR A 131 -34.11 0.72 -8.04
N ARG A 132 -34.51 1.57 -7.08
CA ARG A 132 -33.65 2.60 -6.51
C ARG A 132 -32.49 1.95 -5.75
N PRO A 133 -31.23 2.12 -6.20
CA PRO A 133 -30.08 1.53 -5.53
C PRO A 133 -29.92 2.08 -4.11
N ALA A 134 -29.28 1.29 -3.24
CA ALA A 134 -28.84 1.76 -1.94
C ALA A 134 -27.95 3.00 -2.12
N PRO A 135 -28.04 4.01 -1.23
CA PRO A 135 -27.13 5.14 -1.28
C PRO A 135 -25.69 4.63 -1.13
N LEU A 136 -24.73 5.28 -1.83
CA LEU A 136 -23.32 4.89 -1.84
C LEU A 136 -22.76 4.64 -0.43
N ALA A 137 -23.21 5.45 0.53
CA ALA A 137 -22.81 5.31 1.92
C ALA A 137 -23.27 4.00 2.56
N ALA A 138 -24.48 3.54 2.28
CA ALA A 138 -24.94 2.24 2.78
C ALA A 138 -24.17 1.09 2.11
N GLU A 139 -23.88 1.22 0.81
CA GLU A 139 -23.16 0.19 0.07
C GLU A 139 -21.74 -0.05 0.60
N SER A 140 -21.05 1.00 1.05
CA SER A 140 -19.74 0.82 1.66
C SER A 140 -19.81 -0.04 2.92
N TYR A 141 -20.83 0.12 3.77
CA TYR A 141 -20.98 -0.72 4.97
C TYR A 141 -21.49 -2.14 4.68
N LEU A 142 -22.02 -2.42 3.48
CA LEU A 142 -22.41 -3.78 3.09
C LEU A 142 -21.25 -4.56 2.49
N ASN A 143 -20.29 -3.86 1.89
CA ASN A 143 -19.17 -4.46 1.18
C ASN A 143 -17.85 -4.23 1.91
N GLY A 144 -17.28 -5.28 2.49
CA GLY A 144 -16.03 -5.20 3.27
C GLY A 144 -14.83 -4.66 2.48
N PHE A 145 -14.74 -4.94 1.17
CA PHE A 145 -13.67 -4.41 0.32
C PHE A 145 -13.85 -2.90 0.06
N PHE A 146 -15.09 -2.48 -0.23
CA PHE A 146 -15.39 -1.06 -0.40
C PHE A 146 -15.25 -0.28 0.92
N HIS A 147 -15.72 -0.84 2.05
CA HIS A 147 -15.50 -0.27 3.39
C HIS A 147 -14.02 -0.16 3.72
N GLY A 148 -13.23 -1.15 3.33
CA GLY A 148 -11.78 -1.14 3.51
C GLY A 148 -11.12 0.04 2.81
N LEU A 149 -11.54 0.35 1.58
CA LEU A 149 -11.02 1.45 0.77
C LEU A 149 -11.56 2.82 1.21
N LEU A 150 -12.84 2.90 1.56
CA LEU A 150 -13.51 4.13 1.99
C LEU A 150 -14.40 3.87 3.22
N PRO A 151 -13.82 3.90 4.44
CA PRO A 151 -14.54 3.60 5.68
C PRO A 151 -15.60 4.62 6.12
N LEU A 152 -15.81 5.70 5.36
CA LEU A 152 -16.71 6.82 5.67
C LEU A 152 -16.54 7.32 7.12
N GLU A 153 -17.49 7.07 8.01
CA GLU A 153 -17.50 7.53 9.41
C GLU A 153 -16.66 6.65 10.36
N ASP A 154 -16.17 5.49 9.88
CA ASP A 154 -15.37 4.55 10.66
C ASP A 154 -13.91 5.03 10.80
N TRP A 155 -13.72 6.02 11.67
CA TRP A 155 -12.42 6.62 12.00
C TRP A 155 -11.34 5.61 12.44
N PRO A 156 -11.63 4.59 13.28
CA PRO A 156 -10.66 3.57 13.63
C PRO A 156 -10.05 2.90 12.40
N ARG A 157 -10.86 2.60 11.39
CA ARG A 157 -10.38 1.98 10.15
C ARG A 157 -9.55 2.93 9.30
N HIS A 158 -9.87 4.22 9.25
CA HIS A 158 -8.98 5.22 8.63
C HIS A 158 -7.60 5.27 9.30
N ILE A 159 -7.56 5.30 10.63
CA ILE A 159 -6.31 5.33 11.39
C ILE A 159 -5.50 4.05 11.12
N ARG A 160 -6.13 2.89 11.22
CA ARG A 160 -5.51 1.59 10.92
C ARG A 160 -4.93 1.55 9.51
N ASN A 161 -5.67 2.02 8.52
CA ASN A 161 -5.26 2.06 7.12
C ASN A 161 -4.01 2.95 6.93
N LEU A 162 -4.02 4.14 7.52
CA LEU A 162 -2.86 5.05 7.50
C LEU A 162 -1.64 4.43 8.18
N LEU A 163 -1.84 3.79 9.34
CA LEU A 163 -0.78 3.08 10.05
C LEU A 163 -0.23 1.92 9.21
N TRP A 164 -1.11 1.18 8.54
CA TRP A 164 -0.71 0.03 7.74
C TRP A 164 0.17 0.46 6.55
N LEU A 165 -0.27 1.46 5.79
CA LEU A 165 0.53 2.00 4.69
C LEU A 165 1.85 2.61 5.18
N SER A 166 1.83 3.30 6.32
CA SER A 166 3.03 3.90 6.91
C SER A 166 4.02 2.83 7.36
N ALA A 167 3.57 1.82 8.11
CA ALA A 167 4.40 0.71 8.57
C ALA A 167 4.95 -0.12 7.40
N LEU A 168 4.14 -0.34 6.37
CA LEU A 168 4.56 -1.07 5.18
C LEU A 168 5.60 -0.29 4.38
N SER A 169 5.35 1.00 4.12
CA SER A 169 6.30 1.87 3.38
C SER A 169 7.64 2.03 4.12
N LEU A 170 7.61 2.21 5.44
CA LEU A 170 8.81 2.25 6.27
C LEU A 170 9.52 0.90 6.25
N GLY A 171 8.79 -0.21 6.43
CA GLY A 171 9.34 -1.56 6.38
C GLY A 171 10.03 -1.88 5.05
N LEU A 172 9.47 -1.43 3.92
CA LEU A 172 10.07 -1.57 2.59
C LEU A 172 11.38 -0.76 2.45
N ALA A 173 11.40 0.48 2.94
CA ALA A 173 12.59 1.33 2.91
C ALA A 173 13.70 0.79 3.82
N VAL A 174 13.33 0.33 5.02
CA VAL A 174 14.22 -0.32 5.99
C VAL A 174 14.75 -1.63 5.43
N PHE A 175 13.90 -2.48 4.83
CA PHE A 175 14.33 -3.71 4.16
C PHE A 175 15.42 -3.47 3.13
N SER A 176 15.23 -2.47 2.27
CA SER A 176 16.23 -2.06 1.30
C SER A 176 17.57 -1.69 1.95
N ARG A 177 17.55 -1.03 3.12
CA ARG A 177 18.76 -0.71 3.90
C ARG A 177 19.45 -1.98 4.44
N TRP A 178 18.71 -2.84 5.13
CA TRP A 178 19.27 -4.09 5.69
C TRP A 178 19.85 -4.98 4.59
N GLN A 179 19.17 -5.08 3.44
CA GLN A 179 19.64 -5.87 2.31
C GLN A 179 20.97 -5.37 1.75
N ARG A 180 21.22 -4.04 1.74
CA ARG A 180 22.53 -3.47 1.37
C ARG A 180 23.65 -3.84 2.35
N ARG A 181 23.31 -4.14 3.60
CA ARG A 181 24.24 -4.58 4.66
C ARG A 181 24.34 -6.11 4.76
N GLY A 182 23.76 -6.85 3.80
CA GLY A 182 23.80 -8.32 3.77
C GLY A 182 22.82 -9.00 4.73
N GLN A 183 21.88 -8.25 5.32
CA GLN A 183 20.88 -8.76 6.25
C GLN A 183 19.49 -8.76 5.62
N VAL A 184 18.63 -9.70 6.00
CA VAL A 184 17.29 -9.85 5.43
C VAL A 184 16.26 -9.72 6.53
N SER A 185 15.32 -8.79 6.38
CA SER A 185 14.16 -8.64 7.27
C SER A 185 12.88 -8.83 6.47
N LEU A 186 12.07 -9.81 6.86
CA LEU A 186 10.80 -10.12 6.21
C LEU A 186 9.58 -9.51 6.95
N VAL A 187 9.82 -8.56 7.85
CA VAL A 187 8.76 -7.90 8.61
C VAL A 187 7.72 -7.27 7.67
N TRP A 188 8.16 -6.64 6.58
CA TRP A 188 7.25 -6.05 5.58
C TRP A 188 6.33 -7.09 4.91
N VAL A 189 6.77 -8.34 4.76
CA VAL A 189 5.94 -9.43 4.20
C VAL A 189 4.83 -9.78 5.19
N LEU A 190 5.16 -9.88 6.47
CA LEU A 190 4.16 -10.11 7.51
C LEU A 190 3.16 -8.94 7.58
N THR A 191 3.63 -7.69 7.54
CA THR A 191 2.77 -6.49 7.49
C THR A 191 1.85 -6.50 6.28
N LEU A 192 2.35 -6.90 5.10
CA LEU A 192 1.58 -7.03 3.87
C LEU A 192 0.48 -8.09 4.04
N LEU A 193 0.83 -9.29 4.46
CA LEU A 193 -0.11 -10.42 4.58
C LEU A 193 -1.20 -10.15 5.62
N LEU A 194 -0.83 -9.68 6.81
CA LEU A 194 -1.81 -9.34 7.87
C LEU A 194 -2.76 -8.24 7.39
N GLY A 195 -2.24 -7.23 6.70
CA GLY A 195 -3.06 -6.17 6.13
C GLY A 195 -4.03 -6.69 5.08
N LEU A 196 -3.58 -7.50 4.12
CA LEU A 196 -4.45 -8.09 3.10
C LEU A 196 -5.55 -8.98 3.72
N CYS A 197 -5.22 -9.79 4.74
CA CYS A 197 -6.20 -10.64 5.43
C CYS A 197 -7.23 -9.84 6.22
N THR A 198 -6.84 -8.70 6.80
CA THR A 198 -7.73 -7.86 7.62
C THR A 198 -8.41 -6.75 6.81
N PHE A 199 -8.00 -6.51 5.56
CA PHE A 199 -8.48 -5.40 4.74
C PHE A 199 -9.98 -5.52 4.46
N CYS A 200 -10.41 -6.70 4.01
CA CYS A 200 -11.81 -6.98 3.64
C CYS A 200 -12.68 -7.42 4.84
N SER A 201 -12.20 -7.27 6.08
CA SER A 201 -12.97 -7.64 7.27
C SER A 201 -14.26 -6.82 7.35
N SER A 202 -15.35 -7.45 7.81
CA SER A 202 -16.65 -6.80 7.97
C SER A 202 -16.55 -5.51 8.79
N PRO A 203 -17.36 -4.48 8.51
CA PRO A 203 -17.48 -3.31 9.38
C PRO A 203 -17.85 -3.74 10.79
N GLY A 204 -17.27 -3.09 11.81
CA GLY A 204 -17.50 -3.41 13.22
C GLY A 204 -16.48 -4.35 13.86
N SER A 205 -15.43 -4.78 13.14
CA SER A 205 -14.32 -5.56 13.71
C SER A 205 -13.32 -4.71 14.52
N ALA A 206 -13.83 -3.85 15.42
CA ALA A 206 -13.03 -2.84 16.14
C ALA A 206 -11.88 -3.46 16.95
N ILE A 207 -12.07 -4.66 17.48
CA ILE A 207 -11.04 -5.39 18.24
C ILE A 207 -9.86 -5.79 17.34
N ILE A 208 -10.14 -6.34 16.15
CA ILE A 208 -9.12 -6.71 15.18
C ILE A 208 -8.36 -5.46 14.72
N ASP A 209 -9.11 -4.40 14.40
CA ASP A 209 -8.52 -3.13 13.95
C ASP A 209 -7.66 -2.48 15.04
N LEU A 210 -8.05 -2.60 16.32
CA LEU A 210 -7.26 -2.14 17.47
C LEU A 210 -5.96 -2.93 17.64
N PHE A 211 -6.03 -4.27 17.73
CA PHE A 211 -4.84 -5.09 17.90
C PHE A 211 -3.87 -4.96 16.73
N PHE A 212 -4.40 -4.89 15.51
CA PHE A 212 -3.57 -4.68 14.33
C PHE A 212 -2.92 -3.28 14.35
N SER A 213 -3.65 -2.24 14.74
CA SER A 213 -3.09 -0.88 14.89
C SER A 213 -1.98 -0.81 15.95
N ILE A 214 -2.14 -1.52 17.08
CA ILE A 214 -1.10 -1.62 18.12
C ILE A 214 0.16 -2.30 17.56
N TYR A 215 -0.01 -3.42 16.84
CA TYR A 215 1.09 -4.10 16.16
C TYR A 215 1.81 -3.17 15.17
N LEU A 216 1.06 -2.44 14.34
CA LEU A 216 1.62 -1.53 13.35
C LEU A 216 2.39 -0.37 13.99
N LEU A 217 1.86 0.21 15.08
CA LEU A 217 2.54 1.24 15.86
C LEU A 217 3.84 0.70 16.47
N GLY A 218 3.78 -0.48 17.10
CA GLY A 218 4.96 -1.13 17.67
C GLY A 218 6.04 -1.39 16.60
N GLN A 219 5.64 -1.84 15.42
CA GLN A 219 6.54 -2.02 14.28
C GLN A 219 7.19 -0.70 13.85
N ILE A 220 6.40 0.37 13.68
CA ILE A 220 6.93 1.68 13.27
C ILE A 220 7.95 2.19 14.30
N LEU A 221 7.59 2.16 15.59
CA LEU A 221 8.47 2.62 16.66
C LEU A 221 9.77 1.82 16.70
N PHE A 222 9.67 0.48 16.67
CA PHE A 222 10.84 -0.39 16.66
C PHE A 222 11.76 -0.13 15.47
N GLN A 223 11.19 0.11 14.28
CA GLN A 223 11.97 0.44 13.10
C GLN A 223 12.66 1.80 13.22
N LEU A 224 11.97 2.82 13.74
CA LEU A 224 12.55 4.15 13.94
C LEU A 224 13.64 4.16 15.01
N ASP A 225 13.45 3.46 16.12
CA ASP A 225 14.46 3.36 17.18
C ASP A 225 15.71 2.63 16.66
N GLY A 226 15.55 1.53 15.91
CA GLY A 226 16.67 0.86 15.26
C GLY A 226 17.37 1.70 14.17
N LEU A 227 16.70 2.69 13.58
CA LEU A 227 17.36 3.66 12.71
C LEU A 227 18.24 4.63 13.50
N ARG A 228 17.75 5.11 14.67
CA ARG A 228 18.46 6.06 15.55
C ARG A 228 19.69 5.46 16.22
N GLU A 229 19.57 4.24 16.77
CA GLU A 229 20.71 3.55 17.42
C GLU A 229 21.88 3.38 16.45
N SER A 230 21.58 2.97 15.21
CA SER A 230 22.60 2.82 14.17
C SER A 230 23.29 4.14 13.76
N GLU A 231 22.67 5.31 13.99
CA GLU A 231 23.31 6.61 13.75
C GLU A 231 24.25 6.98 14.90
N ALA A 232 23.86 6.68 16.14
CA ALA A 232 24.69 6.90 17.32
C ALA A 232 26.01 6.11 17.25
N ASP A 233 25.95 4.82 16.90
CA ASP A 233 27.13 3.97 16.78
C ASP A 233 28.11 4.48 15.69
N ALA A 234 27.56 4.97 14.57
CA ALA A 234 28.37 5.50 13.47
C ALA A 234 29.07 6.83 13.80
N HIS A 235 28.57 7.56 14.80
CA HIS A 235 29.21 8.78 15.31
C HIS A 235 30.26 8.50 16.38
N GLU A 236 30.17 7.38 17.12
CA GLU A 236 31.21 6.98 18.09
C GLU A 236 32.45 6.35 17.41
N GLU A 237 32.30 5.74 16.23
CA GLU A 237 33.41 5.13 15.49
C GLU A 237 34.20 6.11 14.59
N ALA A 238 33.78 7.38 14.47
CA ALA A 238 34.33 8.40 13.54
C ALA A 238 35.17 9.48 14.26
#